data_AF-A0A2V5N2A4-F1
#
_entry.id   AF-A0A2V5N2A4-F1
#
_cell.length_a   1.000
_cell.length_b   1.000
_cell.length_c   1.000
_cell.angle_alpha   90.00
_cell.angle_beta   90.00
_cell.angle_gamma   90.00
#
_symmetry.space_group_name_H-M   'P 1'
#
loop_
_entity.id
_entity.type
_entity.pdbx_description
1 polymer ?
#
loop_
_entity_poly.entity_id
_entity_poly.type
_entity_poly.pdbx_seq_one_letter_code
_entity_poly.pdbx_strand_id
1 'polypeptide(L)'
;MRDANSGSMFNREDLQWISTVSNTLQSLLQQISHYASSPQQHGMEDNLVRLLHARVDLASRTAQLLVDSIKSRSGSARPIIKAATTSNADVPIKIHNPTSERQLILIVEDDADIAEYATDVLVEEGYKVVVANDGADAVRIFRELDQEIGLVILDFFLPTMEGDAVFSEFRAVNPGANVLLCSGFLSQGFAGQDKLNSMLAQGLRGFLPKPYTRTKLLEQVSCTLQAA
;
A
#
# COMPACT_ATOMS: atom_id res chain seq x y z
N MET A 1 -6.35 25.65 -51.26
CA MET A 1 -5.92 26.21 -49.95
C MET A 1 -6.10 25.12 -48.92
N ARG A 2 -5.00 24.73 -48.27
CA ARG A 2 -5.00 23.88 -47.07
C ARG A 2 -5.22 24.82 -45.89
N ASP A 3 -6.17 24.51 -45.02
CA ASP A 3 -6.18 24.89 -43.61
C ASP A 3 -6.90 23.76 -42.87
N ALA A 4 -6.14 22.85 -42.26
CA ALA A 4 -5.71 22.92 -40.87
C ALA A 4 -6.65 22.06 -40.01
N ASN A 5 -6.43 20.76 -40.15
CA ASN A 5 -6.92 19.72 -39.26
C ASN A 5 -6.57 20.13 -37.81
N SER A 6 -7.54 20.65 -37.06
CA SER A 6 -7.46 20.81 -35.60
C SER A 6 -7.55 19.42 -34.95
N GLY A 7 -6.56 18.57 -35.25
CA GLY A 7 -6.37 17.29 -34.61
C GLY A 7 -5.86 17.55 -33.20
N SER A 8 -6.66 17.18 -32.20
CA SER A 8 -6.29 17.18 -30.79
C SER A 8 -4.83 16.77 -30.60
N MET A 9 -4.06 17.64 -29.95
CA MET A 9 -2.61 17.52 -29.73
C MET A 9 -2.22 16.25 -28.94
N PHE A 10 -3.20 15.63 -28.27
CA PHE A 10 -3.08 14.39 -27.52
C PHE A 10 -4.31 13.53 -27.78
N ASN A 11 -4.12 12.23 -28.04
CA ASN A 11 -5.23 11.29 -28.12
C ASN A 11 -5.67 10.84 -26.71
N ARG A 12 -6.76 10.07 -26.62
CA ARG A 12 -7.32 9.64 -25.32
C ARG A 12 -6.34 8.78 -24.51
N GLU A 13 -5.53 7.97 -25.19
CA GLU A 13 -4.51 7.13 -24.57
C GLU A 13 -3.32 7.95 -24.06
N ASP A 14 -2.94 9.02 -24.77
CA ASP A 14 -1.93 9.99 -24.32
C ASP A 14 -2.38 10.64 -23.01
N LEU A 15 -3.63 11.10 -22.95
CA LEU A 15 -4.17 11.77 -21.75
C LEU A 15 -4.28 10.80 -20.55
N GLN A 16 -4.67 9.55 -20.79
CA GLN A 16 -4.70 8.51 -19.75
C GLN A 16 -3.29 8.21 -19.25
N TRP A 17 -2.33 8.02 -20.15
CA TRP A 17 -0.94 7.76 -19.77
C TRP A 17 -0.35 8.94 -18.98
N ILE A 18 -0.52 10.18 -19.47
CA ILE A 18 -0.09 11.40 -18.77
C ILE A 18 -0.70 11.47 -17.36
N SER A 19 -2.00 11.18 -17.21
CA SER A 19 -2.66 11.17 -15.91
C SER A 19 -2.06 10.12 -14.97
N THR A 20 -1.81 8.89 -15.45
CA THR A 20 -1.15 7.85 -14.65
C THR A 20 0.25 8.29 -14.20
N VAL A 21 1.08 8.80 -15.11
CA VAL A 21 2.44 9.23 -14.75
C VAL A 21 2.42 10.41 -13.78
N SER A 22 1.51 11.37 -13.99
CA SER A 22 1.37 12.53 -13.12
C SER A 22 0.93 12.14 -11.71
N ASN A 23 0.00 11.18 -11.58
CA ASN A 23 -0.43 10.65 -10.29
C ASN A 23 0.71 9.91 -9.57
N THR A 24 1.48 9.10 -10.30
CA THR A 24 2.66 8.41 -9.75
C THR A 24 3.72 9.40 -9.27
N LEU A 25 4.00 10.46 -10.03
CA LEU A 25 4.91 11.52 -9.62
C LEU A 25 4.42 12.26 -8.39
N GLN A 26 3.12 12.59 -8.35
CA GLN A 26 2.52 13.25 -7.20
C GLN A 26 2.67 12.37 -5.94
N SER A 27 2.42 11.06 -6.05
CA SER A 27 2.61 10.11 -4.96
C SER A 27 4.05 10.04 -4.48
N LEU A 28 5.02 9.96 -5.40
CA LEU A 28 6.44 9.92 -5.06
C LEU A 28 6.93 11.23 -4.40
N LEU A 29 6.46 12.38 -4.87
CA LEU A 29 6.80 13.68 -4.28
C LEU A 29 6.23 13.84 -2.88
N GLN A 30 5.01 13.36 -2.63
CA GLN A 30 4.42 13.33 -1.28
C GLN A 30 5.26 12.46 -0.33
N GLN A 31 5.71 11.28 -0.80
CA GLN A 31 6.60 10.41 -0.02
C GLN A 31 7.96 11.08 0.27
N ILE A 32 8.61 11.71 -0.71
CA ILE A 32 9.88 12.43 -0.51
C ILE A 32 9.72 13.58 0.48
N SER A 33 8.67 14.39 0.32
CA SER A 33 8.37 15.49 1.23
C SER A 33 8.12 14.98 2.66
N HIS A 34 7.47 13.82 2.78
CA HIS A 34 7.21 13.17 4.07
C HIS A 34 8.51 12.77 4.78
N TYR A 35 9.43 12.09 4.09
CA TYR A 35 10.72 11.71 4.68
C TYR A 35 11.61 12.92 5.02
N ALA A 36 11.60 13.96 4.19
CA ALA A 36 12.37 15.18 4.43
C ALA A 36 11.85 16.02 5.63
N SER A 37 10.60 15.83 6.03
CA SER A 37 9.94 16.61 7.08
C SER A 37 9.91 15.93 8.46
N SER A 38 10.38 14.68 8.55
CA SER A 38 10.31 13.89 9.79
C SER A 38 11.43 14.30 10.78
N PRO A 39 11.13 14.64 12.05
CA PRO A 39 12.15 15.05 13.02
C PRO A 39 13.08 13.87 13.37
N GLN A 40 14.38 14.08 13.13
CA GLN A 40 15.46 13.11 13.36
C GLN A 40 15.46 12.57 14.80
N GLN A 41 15.48 11.23 14.94
CA GLN A 41 15.94 10.57 16.16
C GLN A 41 17.22 9.80 15.85
N HIS A 42 18.24 10.04 16.67
CA HIS A 42 19.63 9.64 16.47
C HIS A 42 19.79 8.11 16.25
N GLY A 43 20.46 7.74 15.15
CA GLY A 43 20.86 6.36 14.83
C GLY A 43 20.43 5.84 13.45
N MET A 44 19.63 6.59 12.70
CA MET A 44 19.00 6.16 11.43
C MET A 44 19.32 7.06 10.22
N GLU A 45 20.37 7.88 10.29
CA GLU A 45 20.66 8.92 9.27
C GLU A 45 21.06 8.34 7.90
N ASP A 46 21.87 7.29 7.88
CA ASP A 46 22.33 6.68 6.62
C ASP A 46 21.20 6.00 5.84
N ASN A 47 20.21 5.42 6.55
CA ASN A 47 19.10 4.74 5.89
C ASN A 47 18.10 5.76 5.29
N LEU A 48 17.79 6.82 6.02
CA LEU A 48 16.91 7.89 5.55
C LEU A 48 17.49 8.63 4.35
N VAL A 49 18.79 8.94 4.36
CA VAL A 49 19.46 9.61 3.24
C VAL A 49 19.50 8.70 2.00
N ARG A 50 19.70 7.38 2.15
CA ARG A 50 19.63 6.44 1.03
C ARG A 50 18.21 6.30 0.48
N LEU A 51 17.20 6.25 1.35
CA LEU A 51 15.78 6.20 0.96
C LEU A 51 15.36 7.49 0.24
N LEU A 52 15.77 8.66 0.74
CA LEU A 52 15.48 9.95 0.11
C LEU A 52 16.13 10.02 -1.29
N HIS A 53 17.41 9.63 -1.41
CA HIS A 53 18.09 9.59 -2.71
C HIS A 53 17.42 8.63 -3.69
N ALA A 54 17.08 7.40 -3.26
CA ALA A 54 16.40 6.43 -4.12
C ALA A 54 15.04 6.94 -4.62
N ARG A 55 14.29 7.66 -3.78
CA ARG A 55 12.99 8.23 -4.16
C ARG A 55 13.14 9.45 -5.06
N VAL A 56 14.09 10.34 -4.79
CA VAL A 56 14.43 11.49 -5.66
C VAL A 56 14.89 11.01 -7.03
N ASP A 57 15.70 9.95 -7.10
CA ASP A 57 16.14 9.35 -8.36
C ASP A 57 14.98 8.76 -9.16
N LEU A 58 14.05 8.07 -8.50
CA LEU A 58 12.87 7.50 -9.14
C LEU A 58 11.92 8.59 -9.67
N ALA A 59 11.69 9.64 -8.88
CA ALA A 59 10.91 10.80 -9.31
C ALA A 59 11.56 11.50 -10.51
N SER A 60 12.89 11.68 -10.47
CA SER A 60 13.66 12.31 -11.55
C SER A 60 13.62 11.50 -12.85
N ARG A 61 13.78 10.17 -12.77
CA ARG A 61 13.68 9.28 -13.95
C ARG A 61 12.27 9.31 -14.54
N THR A 62 11.24 9.29 -13.69
CA THR A 62 9.84 9.32 -14.12
C THR A 62 9.49 10.65 -14.80
N ALA A 63 9.97 11.78 -14.26
CA ALA A 63 9.83 13.09 -14.88
C ALA A 63 10.61 13.17 -16.21
N GLN A 64 11.80 12.57 -16.29
CA GLN A 64 12.57 12.51 -17.52
C GLN A 64 11.84 11.71 -18.61
N LEU A 65 11.16 10.61 -18.27
CA LEU A 65 10.34 9.85 -19.21
C LEU A 65 9.17 10.68 -19.78
N LEU A 66 8.55 11.54 -18.97
CA LEU A 66 7.55 12.50 -19.47
C LEU A 66 8.17 13.50 -20.44
N VAL A 67 9.31 14.09 -20.08
CA VAL A 67 10.02 15.06 -20.92
C VAL A 67 10.47 14.43 -22.24
N ASP A 68 10.97 13.21 -22.20
CA ASP A 68 11.41 12.47 -23.38
C ASP A 68 10.23 12.06 -24.26
N SER A 69 9.08 11.72 -23.66
CA SER A 69 7.84 11.45 -24.41
C SER A 69 7.26 12.71 -25.06
N ILE A 70 7.42 13.89 -24.45
CA ILE A 70 7.00 15.17 -25.04
C ILE A 70 7.96 15.60 -26.16
N LYS A 71 9.27 15.34 -26.00
CA LYS A 71 10.31 15.68 -26.97
C LYS A 71 10.37 14.74 -28.17
N SER A 72 10.10 13.44 -27.97
CA SER A 72 10.00 12.44 -29.04
C SER A 72 8.66 12.54 -29.76
N ARG A 73 8.46 13.68 -30.43
CA ARG A 73 7.40 13.90 -31.40
C ARG A 73 7.40 12.73 -32.39
N SER A 74 6.39 11.86 -32.29
CA SER A 74 6.13 10.73 -33.19
C SER A 74 7.00 9.47 -32.96
N GLY A 75 6.37 8.42 -32.42
CA GLY A 75 6.55 7.05 -32.93
C GLY A 75 7.54 6.10 -32.26
N SER A 76 8.24 6.45 -31.18
CA SER A 76 9.04 5.45 -30.44
C SER A 76 8.18 4.70 -29.42
N ALA A 77 8.43 3.40 -29.26
CA ALA A 77 7.71 2.52 -28.34
C ALA A 77 7.67 3.14 -26.93
N ARG A 78 6.46 3.48 -26.45
CA ARG A 78 6.27 4.02 -25.10
C ARG A 78 6.80 2.99 -24.10
N PRO A 79 7.70 3.39 -23.17
CA PRO A 79 8.08 2.48 -22.10
C PRO A 79 6.80 2.19 -21.30
N ILE A 80 6.51 0.89 -21.14
CA ILE A 80 5.40 0.46 -20.30
C ILE A 80 5.80 0.83 -18.87
N ILE A 81 5.29 1.95 -18.38
CA ILE A 81 5.24 2.20 -16.95
C ILE A 81 4.15 1.27 -16.45
N LYS A 82 4.52 0.02 -16.16
CA LYS A 82 3.68 -0.84 -15.34
C LYS A 82 3.62 -0.15 -13.98
N ALA A 83 2.57 0.62 -13.71
CA ALA A 83 1.89 0.40 -12.44
C ALA A 83 1.75 -1.12 -12.37
N ALA A 84 2.31 -1.75 -11.33
CA ALA A 84 2.37 -3.20 -11.23
C ALA A 84 0.95 -3.79 -11.11
N THR A 85 0.20 -3.77 -12.20
CA THR A 85 -0.98 -4.58 -12.43
C THR A 85 -0.46 -5.82 -13.14
N THR A 86 0.32 -6.61 -12.40
CA THR A 86 0.43 -8.02 -12.72
C THR A 86 -0.84 -8.63 -12.16
N SER A 87 -1.69 -9.20 -13.02
CA SER A 87 -2.77 -10.07 -12.56
C SER A 87 -2.12 -11.19 -11.73
N ASN A 88 -2.14 -11.06 -10.40
CA ASN A 88 -1.47 -11.93 -9.43
C ASN A 88 -2.14 -13.31 -9.25
N ALA A 89 -2.97 -13.71 -10.21
CA ALA A 89 -3.80 -14.92 -10.14
C ALA A 89 -3.00 -16.23 -10.04
N ASP A 90 -1.71 -16.22 -10.39
CA ASP A 90 -0.87 -17.43 -10.41
C ASP A 90 0.26 -17.40 -9.35
N VAL A 91 0.30 -16.40 -8.45
CA VAL A 91 1.31 -16.37 -7.38
C VAL A 91 0.82 -17.24 -6.21
N PRO A 92 1.52 -18.33 -5.88
CA PRO A 92 1.11 -19.19 -4.78
C PRO A 92 1.15 -18.43 -3.46
N ILE A 93 0.10 -18.57 -2.66
CA ILE A 93 0.02 -17.94 -1.35
C ILE A 93 1.03 -18.61 -0.42
N LYS A 94 2.03 -17.85 0.02
CA LYS A 94 3.05 -18.32 0.96
C LYS A 94 2.58 -18.07 2.40
N ILE A 95 2.35 -19.14 3.14
CA ILE A 95 2.06 -19.09 4.58
C ILE A 95 3.36 -19.31 5.36
N HIS A 96 3.70 -18.34 6.20
CA HIS A 96 4.78 -18.42 7.18
C HIS A 96 4.29 -19.15 8.42
N ASN A 97 5.13 -20.02 8.99
CA ASN A 97 4.82 -20.87 10.13
C ASN A 97 3.58 -21.78 9.95
N PRO A 98 3.45 -22.52 8.82
CA PRO A 98 2.21 -23.20 8.44
C PRO A 98 1.79 -24.34 9.37
N THR A 99 2.71 -24.85 10.20
CA THR A 99 2.44 -25.93 11.17
C THR A 99 1.91 -25.43 12.51
N SER A 100 1.69 -24.12 12.66
CA SER A 100 1.16 -23.56 13.90
C SER A 100 -0.35 -23.75 14.02
N GLU A 101 -0.78 -24.05 15.25
CA GLU A 101 -2.18 -24.13 15.67
C GLU A 101 -2.81 -22.76 15.99
N ARG A 102 -2.02 -21.67 15.96
CA ARG A 102 -2.58 -20.31 16.13
C ARG A 102 -3.29 -19.84 14.86
N GLN A 103 -4.05 -18.76 15.00
CA GLN A 103 -4.77 -18.12 13.89
C GLN A 103 -3.83 -17.62 12.78
N LEU A 104 -4.35 -17.56 11.55
CA LEU A 104 -3.69 -16.93 10.40
C LEU A 104 -3.93 -15.42 10.42
N ILE A 105 -2.85 -14.65 10.27
CA ILE A 105 -2.88 -13.19 10.15
C ILE A 105 -2.47 -12.82 8.73
N LEU A 106 -3.31 -12.03 8.06
CA LEU A 106 -2.99 -11.39 6.78
C LEU A 106 -2.41 -10.00 7.05
N ILE A 107 -1.18 -9.75 6.61
CA ILE A 107 -0.55 -8.44 6.61
C ILE A 107 -0.71 -7.85 5.20
N VAL A 108 -1.20 -6.61 5.11
CA VAL A 108 -1.33 -5.86 3.86
C VAL A 108 -0.47 -4.60 3.96
N GLU A 109 0.69 -4.62 3.31
CA GLU A 109 1.76 -3.63 3.47
C GLU A 109 2.65 -3.64 2.21
N ASP A 110 2.86 -2.48 1.58
CA ASP A 110 3.70 -2.38 0.38
C ASP A 110 5.19 -2.17 0.69
N ASP A 111 5.53 -1.73 1.91
CA ASP A 111 6.90 -1.65 2.38
C ASP A 111 7.38 -3.03 2.89
N ALA A 112 8.25 -3.65 2.11
CA ALA A 112 8.77 -4.98 2.41
C ALA A 112 9.49 -5.08 3.78
N ASP A 113 10.17 -4.03 4.23
CA ASP A 113 10.90 -4.05 5.50
C ASP A 113 9.92 -4.00 6.68
N ILE A 114 8.83 -3.23 6.55
CA ILE A 114 7.76 -3.16 7.55
C ILE A 114 6.99 -4.49 7.60
N ALA A 115 6.68 -5.06 6.44
CA ALA A 115 6.00 -6.34 6.31
C ALA A 115 6.83 -7.49 6.90
N GLU A 116 8.14 -7.53 6.61
CA GLU A 116 9.08 -8.52 7.15
C GLU A 116 9.19 -8.39 8.68
N TYR A 117 9.37 -7.16 9.20
CA TYR A 117 9.41 -6.92 10.65
C TYR A 117 8.15 -7.42 11.36
N ALA A 118 6.97 -7.09 10.84
CA ALA A 118 5.71 -7.55 11.43
C ALA A 118 5.54 -9.07 11.32
N THR A 119 5.96 -9.66 10.20
CA THR A 119 5.94 -11.11 9.98
C THR A 119 6.81 -11.82 11.01
N ASP A 120 8.05 -11.38 11.21
CA ASP A 120 8.99 -11.98 12.16
C ASP A 120 8.44 -11.94 13.58
N VAL A 121 7.96 -10.77 14.03
CA VAL A 121 7.37 -10.61 15.36
C VAL A 121 6.18 -11.55 15.57
N LEU A 122 5.30 -11.69 14.59
CA LEU A 122 4.10 -12.52 14.71
C LEU A 122 4.42 -14.02 14.63
N VAL A 123 5.37 -14.41 13.78
CA VAL A 123 5.85 -15.79 13.68
C VAL A 123 6.55 -16.23 14.96
N GLU A 124 7.37 -15.37 15.57
CA GLU A 124 8.01 -15.62 16.87
C GLU A 124 6.98 -15.87 17.99
N GLU A 125 5.84 -15.17 17.95
CA GLU A 125 4.70 -15.39 18.87
C GLU A 125 3.81 -16.58 18.45
N GLY A 126 4.22 -17.30 17.41
CA GLY A 126 3.61 -18.53 16.96
C GLY A 126 2.41 -18.34 16.04
N TYR A 127 2.13 -17.15 15.50
CA TYR A 127 1.04 -17.00 14.52
C TYR A 127 1.43 -17.58 13.15
N LYS A 128 0.41 -17.97 12.37
CA LYS A 128 0.56 -18.16 10.92
C LYS A 128 0.47 -16.77 10.27
N VAL A 129 1.31 -16.49 9.27
CA VAL A 129 1.32 -15.18 8.60
C VAL A 129 1.30 -15.34 7.09
N VAL A 130 0.47 -14.53 6.42
CA VAL A 130 0.49 -14.33 4.97
C VAL A 130 0.62 -12.84 4.69
N VAL A 131 1.36 -12.47 3.64
CA VAL A 131 1.64 -11.08 3.28
C VAL A 131 1.07 -10.79 1.89
N ALA A 132 0.40 -9.65 1.76
CA ALA A 132 0.00 -9.04 0.50
C ALA A 132 0.67 -7.68 0.35
N ASN A 133 1.33 -7.44 -0.78
CA ASN A 133 2.11 -6.21 -1.01
C ASN A 133 1.31 -5.09 -1.67
N ASP A 134 0.05 -5.36 -2.04
CA ASP A 134 -0.86 -4.38 -2.60
C ASP A 134 -2.32 -4.77 -2.30
N GLY A 135 -3.24 -3.80 -2.47
CA GLY A 135 -4.65 -4.01 -2.16
C GLY A 135 -5.35 -5.05 -3.04
N ALA A 136 -4.94 -5.21 -4.30
CA ALA A 136 -5.57 -6.19 -5.20
C ALA A 136 -5.19 -7.62 -4.81
N ASP A 137 -3.92 -7.83 -4.48
CA ASP A 137 -3.42 -9.11 -3.96
C ASP A 137 -4.05 -9.44 -2.61
N ALA A 138 -4.23 -8.44 -1.75
CA ALA A 138 -4.89 -8.60 -0.46
C ALA A 138 -6.33 -9.10 -0.61
N VAL A 139 -7.12 -8.49 -1.50
CA VAL A 139 -8.50 -8.91 -1.78
C VAL A 139 -8.56 -10.32 -2.36
N ARG A 140 -7.61 -10.67 -3.23
CA ARG A 140 -7.51 -12.04 -3.78
C ARG A 140 -7.21 -13.06 -2.68
N ILE A 141 -6.14 -12.86 -1.91
CA ILE A 141 -5.75 -13.73 -0.79
C ILE A 141 -6.89 -13.86 0.23
N PHE A 142 -7.54 -12.74 0.56
CA PHE A 142 -8.66 -12.75 1.49
C PHE A 142 -9.83 -13.58 0.97
N ARG A 143 -10.21 -13.48 -0.31
CA ARG A 143 -11.27 -14.31 -0.89
C ARG A 143 -10.94 -15.80 -0.90
N GLU A 144 -9.67 -16.16 -1.01
CA GLU A 144 -9.23 -17.55 -1.02
C GLU A 144 -9.15 -18.15 0.40
N LEU A 145 -8.85 -17.33 1.42
CA LEU A 145 -8.54 -17.78 2.78
C LEU A 145 -9.42 -17.14 3.87
N ASP A 146 -10.57 -16.54 3.53
CA ASP A 146 -11.38 -15.72 4.45
C ASP A 146 -11.80 -16.47 5.72
N GLN A 147 -12.07 -17.76 5.60
CA GLN A 147 -12.46 -18.63 6.72
C GLN A 147 -11.27 -19.00 7.64
N GLU A 148 -10.04 -18.90 7.15
CA GLU A 148 -8.83 -19.22 7.89
C GLU A 148 -8.20 -17.98 8.55
N ILE A 149 -8.38 -16.81 7.93
CA ILE A 149 -7.83 -15.54 8.40
C ILE A 149 -8.59 -15.09 9.67
N GLY A 150 -7.89 -15.14 10.80
CA GLY A 150 -8.43 -14.66 12.08
C GLY A 150 -8.31 -13.14 12.27
N LEU A 151 -7.34 -12.51 11.60
CA LEU A 151 -7.07 -11.08 11.67
C LEU A 151 -6.41 -10.58 10.38
N VAL A 152 -6.81 -9.40 9.93
CA VAL A 152 -6.10 -8.62 8.91
C VAL A 152 -5.46 -7.40 9.56
N ILE A 153 -4.17 -7.19 9.28
CA ILE A 153 -3.46 -5.94 9.58
C ILE A 153 -3.32 -5.19 8.26
N LEU A 154 -3.98 -4.04 8.13
CA LEU A 154 -4.16 -3.34 6.86
C LEU A 154 -3.50 -1.96 6.90
N ASP A 155 -2.51 -1.70 6.04
CA ASP A 155 -2.08 -0.31 5.80
C ASP A 155 -3.21 0.48 5.10
N PHE A 156 -3.35 1.73 5.50
CA PHE A 156 -4.23 2.68 4.83
C PHE A 156 -3.68 3.15 3.48
N PHE A 157 -2.36 3.33 3.36
CA PHE A 157 -1.75 3.88 2.14
C PHE A 157 -1.06 2.80 1.32
N LEU A 158 -1.82 2.07 0.53
CA LEU A 158 -1.29 1.08 -0.39
C LEU A 158 -1.19 1.64 -1.81
N PRO A 159 -0.30 1.08 -2.65
CA PRO A 159 -0.26 1.41 -4.06
C PRO A 159 -1.56 0.96 -4.73
N THR A 160 -2.08 1.80 -5.63
CA THR A 160 -3.25 1.50 -6.49
C THR A 160 -4.61 1.50 -5.79
N MET A 161 -4.71 1.09 -4.52
CA MET A 161 -6.00 0.99 -3.79
C MET A 161 -5.84 1.44 -2.34
N GLU A 162 -6.61 2.43 -1.88
CA GLU A 162 -6.59 2.87 -0.48
C GLU A 162 -7.20 1.82 0.47
N GLY A 163 -6.76 1.83 1.73
CA GLY A 163 -7.17 0.82 2.72
C GLY A 163 -8.67 0.80 3.04
N ASP A 164 -9.42 1.87 2.86
CA ASP A 164 -10.88 1.85 3.00
C ASP A 164 -11.58 1.04 1.90
N ALA A 165 -11.05 1.11 0.67
CA ALA A 165 -11.57 0.35 -0.46
C ALA A 165 -11.26 -1.14 -0.26
N VAL A 166 -10.04 -1.47 0.17
CA VAL A 166 -9.65 -2.84 0.56
C VAL A 166 -10.55 -3.36 1.69
N PHE A 167 -10.77 -2.55 2.74
CA PHE A 167 -11.65 -2.91 3.84
C PHE A 167 -13.09 -3.16 3.36
N SER A 168 -13.63 -2.31 2.49
CA SER A 168 -14.97 -2.49 1.93
C SER A 168 -15.11 -3.81 1.17
N GLU A 169 -14.09 -4.20 0.41
CA GLU A 169 -14.04 -5.50 -0.28
C GLU A 169 -14.00 -6.67 0.71
N PHE A 170 -13.19 -6.59 1.78
CA PHE A 170 -13.19 -7.63 2.83
C PHE A 170 -14.54 -7.77 3.50
N ARG A 171 -15.23 -6.65 3.78
CA ARG A 171 -16.56 -6.66 4.39
C ARG A 171 -17.64 -7.22 3.47
N ALA A 172 -17.50 -7.02 2.16
CA ALA A 172 -18.40 -7.61 1.17
C ALA A 172 -18.25 -9.14 1.10
N VAL A 173 -17.03 -9.66 1.29
CA VAL A 173 -16.75 -11.10 1.36
C VAL A 173 -17.18 -11.69 2.70
N ASN A 174 -16.75 -11.07 3.80
CA ASN A 174 -17.01 -11.51 5.16
C ASN A 174 -17.36 -10.31 6.07
N PRO A 175 -18.67 -10.10 6.38
CA PRO A 175 -19.12 -9.09 7.35
C PRO A 175 -18.69 -9.35 8.80
N GLY A 176 -17.95 -10.42 9.09
CA GLY A 176 -17.32 -10.69 10.37
C GLY A 176 -15.82 -10.41 10.40
N ALA A 177 -15.21 -9.98 9.27
CA ALA A 177 -13.76 -9.83 9.16
C ALA A 177 -13.18 -8.93 10.26
N ASN A 178 -12.20 -9.46 10.99
CA ASN A 178 -11.44 -8.70 11.99
C ASN A 178 -10.33 -7.94 11.29
N VAL A 179 -10.46 -6.61 11.23
CA VAL A 179 -9.45 -5.76 10.59
C VAL A 179 -8.90 -4.76 11.60
N LEU A 180 -7.58 -4.76 11.74
CA LEU A 180 -6.77 -3.80 12.46
C LEU A 180 -6.14 -2.85 11.43
N LEU A 181 -6.56 -1.59 11.41
CA LEU A 181 -5.97 -0.61 10.49
C LEU A 181 -4.62 -0.13 11.04
N CYS A 182 -3.61 -0.04 10.18
CA CYS A 182 -2.30 0.46 10.52
C CYS A 182 -2.00 1.73 9.70
N SER A 183 -1.64 2.85 10.34
CA SER A 183 -1.26 4.07 9.60
C SER A 183 -0.51 5.06 10.48
N GLY A 184 0.53 5.71 9.94
CA GLY A 184 1.23 6.80 10.65
C GLY A 184 0.58 8.18 10.49
N PHE A 185 -0.23 8.37 9.44
CA PHE A 185 -0.78 9.67 9.09
C PHE A 185 -2.12 9.95 9.78
N LEU A 186 -2.96 8.92 9.93
CA LEU A 186 -4.27 9.04 10.58
C LEU A 186 -4.18 9.43 12.06
N SER A 187 -3.06 9.11 12.72
CA SER A 187 -2.80 9.52 14.10
C SER A 187 -2.47 11.02 14.25
N GLN A 188 -2.17 11.75 13.17
CA GLN A 188 -1.76 13.15 13.24
C GLN A 188 -2.89 14.15 12.94
N GLY A 189 -4.14 13.69 12.84
CA GLY A 189 -5.31 14.57 12.72
C GLY A 189 -5.50 15.26 11.36
N PHE A 190 -4.74 14.88 10.34
CA PHE A 190 -4.89 15.38 8.98
C PHE A 190 -5.80 14.47 8.14
N ALA A 191 -6.72 15.07 7.38
CA ALA A 191 -7.44 14.58 6.19
C ALA A 191 -7.95 13.11 6.10
N GLY A 192 -7.99 12.33 7.18
CA GLY A 192 -8.44 10.93 7.17
C GLY A 192 -9.21 10.49 8.41
N GLN A 193 -9.44 11.39 9.38
CA GLN A 193 -10.20 11.09 10.60
C GLN A 193 -11.65 10.69 10.28
N ASP A 194 -12.30 11.37 9.33
CA ASP A 194 -13.66 11.04 8.89
C ASP A 194 -13.74 9.64 8.28
N LYS A 195 -12.68 9.25 7.57
CA LYS A 195 -12.57 7.97 6.90
C LYS A 195 -12.34 6.84 7.91
N LEU A 196 -11.45 7.05 8.88
CA LEU A 196 -11.27 6.17 10.03
C LEU A 196 -12.58 6.01 10.83
N ASN A 197 -13.26 7.12 11.14
CA ASN A 197 -14.54 7.10 11.85
C ASN A 197 -15.61 6.30 11.09
N SER A 198 -15.67 6.46 9.77
CA SER A 198 -16.56 5.67 8.91
C SER A 198 -16.23 4.18 8.96
N MET A 199 -14.95 3.81 8.91
CA MET A 199 -14.53 2.40 9.01
C MET A 199 -14.83 1.82 10.39
N LEU A 200 -14.63 2.57 11.47
CA LEU A 200 -15.02 2.18 12.84
C LEU A 200 -16.52 1.94 12.94
N ALA A 201 -17.34 2.82 12.36
CA ALA A 201 -18.80 2.62 12.31
C ALA A 201 -19.21 1.38 11.49
N GLN A 202 -18.37 0.94 10.56
CA GLN A 202 -18.58 -0.26 9.73
C GLN A 202 -17.98 -1.54 10.35
N GLY A 203 -17.43 -1.46 11.56
CA GLY A 203 -16.92 -2.61 12.30
C GLY A 203 -15.41 -2.83 12.23
N LEU A 204 -14.62 -1.83 11.83
CA LEU A 204 -13.17 -1.86 12.03
C LEU A 204 -12.87 -2.06 13.52
N ARG A 205 -12.00 -3.02 13.84
CA ARG A 205 -11.83 -3.50 15.21
C ARG A 205 -10.77 -2.75 16.00
N GLY A 206 -9.80 -2.16 15.31
CA GLY A 206 -8.72 -1.44 15.98
C GLY A 206 -7.92 -0.56 15.04
N PHE A 207 -7.04 0.22 15.65
CA PHE A 207 -6.11 1.10 14.96
C PHE A 207 -4.72 1.03 15.61
N LEU A 208 -3.70 0.78 14.80
CA LEU A 208 -2.29 0.73 15.19
C LEU A 208 -1.52 1.87 14.50
N PRO A 209 -1.13 2.93 15.23
CA PRO A 209 -0.36 4.02 14.64
C PRO A 209 1.06 3.57 14.28
N LYS A 210 1.53 3.98 13.08
CA LYS A 210 2.96 3.86 12.73
C LYS A 210 3.74 5.10 13.22
N PRO A 211 5.00 4.95 13.68
CA PRO A 211 5.71 3.69 13.90
C PRO A 211 5.20 2.95 15.15
N TYR A 212 5.23 1.61 15.11
CA TYR A 212 4.88 0.75 16.24
C TYR A 212 6.08 -0.09 16.71
N THR A 213 6.08 -0.41 18.00
CA THR A 213 7.04 -1.34 18.60
C THR A 213 6.46 -2.75 18.63
N ARG A 214 7.32 -3.76 18.79
CA ARG A 214 6.93 -5.17 19.04
C ARG A 214 5.80 -5.27 20.08
N THR A 215 5.97 -4.61 21.22
CA THR A 215 5.00 -4.61 22.32
C THR A 215 3.64 -4.09 21.86
N LYS A 216 3.59 -2.93 21.20
CA LYS A 216 2.34 -2.33 20.73
C LYS A 216 1.64 -3.19 19.67
N LEU A 217 2.40 -3.77 18.75
CA LEU A 217 1.85 -4.68 17.73
C LEU A 217 1.14 -5.87 18.39
N LEU A 218 1.81 -6.54 19.33
CA LEU A 218 1.27 -7.72 20.01
C LEU A 218 0.10 -7.40 20.93
N GLU A 219 0.14 -6.26 21.61
CA GLU A 219 -0.98 -5.76 22.42
C GLU A 219 -2.23 -5.54 21.55
N GLN A 220 -2.09 -4.85 20.41
CA GLN A 220 -3.22 -4.58 19.52
C GLN A 220 -3.75 -5.85 18.85
N VAL A 221 -2.86 -6.75 18.41
CA VAL A 221 -3.25 -8.05 17.83
C VAL A 221 -4.03 -8.88 18.86
N SER A 222 -3.52 -8.99 20.08
CA SER A 222 -4.18 -9.75 21.16
C SER A 222 -5.52 -9.15 21.53
N CYS A 223 -5.59 -7.81 21.67
CA CYS A 223 -6.84 -7.10 21.97
C CYS A 223 -7.89 -7.31 20.87
N THR A 224 -7.48 -7.21 19.60
CA THR A 224 -8.37 -7.37 18.45
C THR A 224 -8.92 -8.79 18.33
N LEU A 225 -8.08 -9.80 18.54
CA LEU A 225 -8.48 -11.21 18.46
C LEU A 225 -9.36 -11.66 19.64
N GLN A 226 -9.21 -11.06 20.82
CA GLN A 226 -10.04 -11.37 21.99
C GLN A 226 -11.41 -10.68 21.97
N ALA A 227 -11.57 -9.62 21.17
CA ALA A 227 -12.81 -8.86 21.04
C ALA A 227 -13.77 -9.40 19.95
N ALA A 228 -13.41 -10.52 19.31
CA ALA A 228 -14.17 -11.19 18.25
C ALA A 228 -14.97 -12.37 18.78
#